data_AF-A0A1X0KJ53-F1
#
_entry.id   AF-A0A1X0KJ53-F1
#
_cell.length_a   1.000
_cell.length_b   1.000
_cell.length_c   1.000
_cell.angle_alpha   90.00
_cell.angle_beta   90.00
_cell.angle_gamma   90.00
#
_symmetry.space_group_name_H-M   'P 1'
#
loop_
_entity.id
_entity.type
_entity.pdbx_description
1 polymer ?
#
loop_
_entity_poly.entity_id
_entity_poly.type
_entity_poly.pdbx_seq_one_letter_code
_entity_poly.pdbx_strand_id
1 'polypeptide(L)'
;MGRRWHCIGVEHKPPTAVIEAAHRAHALPLDDDTDFHDADRGFIAALSPCVIRAADGRVVWDNDAYAFLRGAAPASVHPSLWRQSTLVAKQGLYEVVPGIYQVRGFDISNVTFVEGDTGIIVIDPLVSTEVAAAALALYREHRGGDRPVVAVIYTHSHVDHFGGVLGVTSQAEVDAGAVAVLAPEGFAEHAVRENVYAGPAMTRRATYMYGTLLPRGPQGQVGCGLGQAPSTGEVAIIVPTIDVTATGETHTVDGVEIEFQMAPGTEAPAEMHFYFPRFRALCMAENATHNLHNLLTLRGALVRDPHAWSGYLTEAIDTFADRADVVFASHHWPTWGEENIVQFLSLQRDMYAYLHDQTLRLLNRGYTGVEIAEMFQMPPALERAWHTHGYYGSVSHNVKAVYQRYMGWFDGNPARLWPHPPEALAPRYVDAMGGIDRVVELARKAFDAGDFRWAATLLDHAIFADSGHAGARALYADTLEQLAYGAENATWRNFFLSGATELLDGNFGTATQATSPTMLSQLTPEQIFDSLAIRVDGPRSWDLDLTIDLAFTDLAVNYRLTLRNGVLVYRKAAAEPATATVTVELDSKSRLLTAALGDFASTGLKISGDREALRTFLGVLDEPDPGFNIVTP
;
A
#
# COMPACT_ATOMS: atom_id res chain seq x y z
N MET A 1 25.95 -8.52 -3.36
CA MET A 1 26.26 -9.96 -3.46
C MET A 1 24.99 -10.74 -3.16
N GLY A 2 24.31 -11.24 -4.20
CA GLY A 2 23.04 -11.94 -4.04
C GLY A 2 23.25 -13.32 -3.43
N ARG A 3 22.73 -13.53 -2.20
CA ARG A 3 22.51 -14.90 -1.72
C ARG A 3 21.35 -15.46 -2.55
N ARG A 4 21.65 -16.40 -3.44
CA ARG A 4 20.64 -17.31 -3.96
C ARG A 4 20.18 -18.14 -2.76
N TRP A 5 19.04 -17.78 -2.19
CA TRP A 5 18.30 -18.63 -1.28
C TRP A 5 18.07 -19.95 -2.03
N HIS A 6 18.82 -20.99 -1.64
CA HIS A 6 18.43 -22.34 -2.01
C HIS A 6 17.15 -22.60 -1.23
N CYS A 7 16.02 -22.67 -1.93
CA CYS A 7 14.79 -23.21 -1.37
C CYS A 7 15.07 -24.64 -0.91
N ILE A 8 15.43 -24.82 0.35
CA ILE A 8 15.14 -26.08 1.03
C ILE A 8 13.62 -26.12 1.00
N GLY A 9 13.04 -27.00 0.19
CA GLY A 9 11.60 -26.99 -0.04
C GLY A 9 10.84 -27.06 1.28
N VAL A 10 10.16 -25.98 1.63
CA VAL A 10 9.23 -25.97 2.75
C VAL A 10 8.17 -27.03 2.46
N GLU A 11 8.11 -28.05 3.31
CA GLU A 11 7.10 -29.09 3.20
C GLU A 11 5.80 -28.57 3.81
N HIS A 12 5.04 -27.81 3.03
CA HIS A 12 3.74 -27.27 3.42
C HIS A 12 2.79 -28.39 3.90
N LYS A 13 2.07 -28.15 5.00
CA LYS A 13 1.07 -29.11 5.48
C LYS A 13 -0.20 -29.02 4.64
N PRO A 14 -0.93 -30.14 4.45
CA PRO A 14 -2.24 -30.07 3.83
C PRO A 14 -3.22 -29.30 4.75
N PRO A 15 -4.27 -28.70 4.17
CA PRO A 15 -5.38 -28.13 4.95
C PRO A 15 -5.99 -29.19 5.87
N THR A 16 -6.30 -28.81 7.10
CA THR A 16 -7.00 -29.67 8.05
C THR A 16 -8.49 -29.80 7.70
N ALA A 17 -9.15 -30.84 8.20
CA ALA A 17 -10.59 -31.03 8.04
C ALA A 17 -11.42 -29.86 8.58
N VAL A 18 -10.89 -29.12 9.56
CA VAL A 18 -11.54 -27.92 10.13
C VAL A 18 -11.55 -26.78 9.11
N ILE A 19 -10.42 -26.53 8.43
CA ILE A 19 -10.34 -25.53 7.35
C ILE A 19 -11.27 -25.91 6.19
N GLU A 20 -11.22 -27.16 5.74
CA GLU A 20 -12.10 -27.60 4.66
C GLU A 20 -13.59 -27.52 5.03
N ALA A 21 -13.94 -27.82 6.29
CA ALA A 21 -15.31 -27.68 6.78
C ALA A 21 -15.73 -26.21 6.85
N ALA A 22 -14.83 -25.31 7.27
CA ALA A 22 -15.08 -23.88 7.26
C ALA A 22 -15.36 -23.37 5.84
N HIS A 23 -14.53 -23.76 4.84
CA HIS A 23 -14.76 -23.43 3.44
C HIS A 23 -16.15 -23.86 2.93
N ARG A 24 -16.62 -25.05 3.33
CA ARG A 24 -17.96 -25.56 2.96
C ARG A 24 -19.11 -24.87 3.69
N ALA A 25 -18.87 -24.31 4.87
CA ALA A 25 -19.91 -23.68 5.69
C ALA A 25 -20.26 -22.26 5.21
N HIS A 26 -19.38 -21.61 4.44
CA HIS A 26 -19.65 -20.30 3.86
C HIS A 26 -20.65 -20.42 2.71
N ALA A 27 -21.85 -19.87 2.91
CA ALA A 27 -22.85 -19.73 1.86
C ALA A 27 -22.45 -18.58 0.92
N LEU A 28 -21.63 -18.89 -0.08
CA LEU A 28 -21.18 -17.95 -1.10
C LEU A 28 -22.13 -17.93 -2.30
N PRO A 29 -22.44 -16.77 -2.91
CA PRO A 29 -23.28 -16.65 -4.10
C PRO A 29 -22.51 -17.06 -5.37
N LEU A 30 -22.05 -18.32 -5.42
CA LEU A 30 -21.19 -18.85 -6.49
C LEU A 30 -21.92 -19.00 -7.84
N ASP A 31 -23.24 -18.86 -7.86
CA ASP A 31 -24.07 -18.81 -9.06
C ASP A 31 -24.06 -17.44 -9.75
N ASP A 32 -23.60 -16.39 -9.07
CA ASP A 32 -23.39 -15.06 -9.65
C ASP A 32 -22.03 -14.97 -10.38
N ASP A 33 -22.10 -15.07 -11.71
CA ASP A 33 -20.97 -14.97 -12.63
C ASP A 33 -20.82 -13.56 -13.27
N THR A 34 -21.55 -12.55 -12.79
CA THR A 34 -21.55 -11.19 -13.35
C THR A 34 -20.14 -10.61 -13.46
N ASP A 35 -19.34 -10.71 -12.39
CA ASP A 35 -17.95 -10.21 -12.42
C ASP A 35 -17.08 -10.91 -13.48
N PHE A 36 -17.31 -12.19 -13.80
CA PHE A 36 -16.54 -12.86 -14.84
C PHE A 36 -16.89 -12.29 -16.22
N HIS A 37 -18.18 -12.03 -16.48
CA HIS A 37 -18.62 -11.37 -17.70
C HIS A 37 -18.08 -9.94 -17.81
N ASP A 38 -18.16 -9.16 -16.73
CA ASP A 38 -17.68 -7.78 -16.70
C ASP A 38 -16.15 -7.69 -16.79
N ALA A 39 -15.43 -8.63 -16.18
CA ALA A 39 -13.98 -8.75 -16.33
C ALA A 39 -13.56 -9.20 -17.75
N ASP A 40 -14.37 -9.95 -18.49
CA ASP A 40 -14.03 -10.32 -19.87
C ASP A 40 -14.53 -9.30 -20.91
N ARG A 41 -15.45 -8.41 -20.53
CA ARG A 41 -16.06 -7.45 -21.43
C ARG A 41 -15.02 -6.49 -22.02
N GLY A 42 -15.08 -6.34 -23.34
CA GLY A 42 -14.22 -5.42 -24.07
C GLY A 42 -12.79 -5.94 -24.30
N PHE A 43 -12.47 -7.19 -24.00
CA PHE A 43 -11.14 -7.76 -24.26
C PHE A 43 -10.70 -7.56 -25.72
N ILE A 44 -9.49 -7.01 -25.92
CA ILE A 44 -8.87 -6.78 -27.23
C ILE A 44 -7.68 -7.72 -27.42
N ALA A 45 -6.73 -7.69 -26.49
CA ALA A 45 -5.48 -8.42 -26.63
C ALA A 45 -4.81 -8.66 -25.28
N ALA A 46 -3.95 -9.67 -25.22
CA ALA A 46 -3.17 -10.03 -24.05
C ALA A 46 -1.68 -10.15 -24.44
N LEU A 47 -0.79 -9.86 -23.50
CA LEU A 47 0.64 -10.10 -23.70
C LEU A 47 0.96 -11.59 -23.53
N SER A 48 1.77 -12.18 -24.42
CA SER A 48 2.15 -13.59 -24.36
C SER A 48 3.62 -13.82 -24.78
N PRO A 49 4.51 -14.26 -23.87
CA PRO A 49 4.30 -14.43 -22.42
C PRO A 49 4.08 -13.09 -21.71
N CYS A 50 3.29 -13.06 -20.63
CA CYS A 50 3.04 -11.83 -19.86
C CYS A 50 4.17 -11.59 -18.83
N VAL A 51 5.39 -11.43 -19.34
CA VAL A 51 6.61 -11.24 -18.56
C VAL A 51 7.30 -9.96 -19.01
N ILE A 52 7.38 -8.98 -18.10
CA ILE A 52 7.97 -7.66 -18.36
C ILE A 52 9.33 -7.58 -17.65
N ARG A 53 10.33 -7.08 -18.38
CA ARG A 53 11.73 -7.05 -17.92
C ARG A 53 12.28 -5.65 -17.95
N ALA A 54 13.15 -5.36 -16.97
CA ALA A 54 14.01 -4.19 -17.01
C ALA A 54 15.08 -4.32 -18.11
N ALA A 55 15.72 -3.21 -18.45
CA ALA A 55 16.79 -3.15 -19.45
C ALA A 55 17.99 -4.07 -19.11
N ASP A 56 18.20 -4.38 -17.84
CA ASP A 56 19.23 -5.31 -17.36
C ASP A 56 18.81 -6.80 -17.44
N GLY A 57 17.60 -7.10 -17.91
CA GLY A 57 17.05 -8.44 -18.09
C GLY A 57 16.32 -9.00 -16.86
N ARG A 58 16.34 -8.30 -15.72
CA ARG A 58 15.61 -8.68 -14.50
C ARG A 58 14.10 -8.67 -14.77
N VAL A 59 13.40 -9.68 -14.26
CA VAL A 59 11.93 -9.72 -14.30
C VAL A 59 11.39 -8.67 -13.32
N VAL A 60 10.61 -7.72 -13.85
CA VAL A 60 9.92 -6.68 -13.08
C VAL A 60 8.50 -7.11 -12.76
N TRP A 61 7.88 -7.83 -13.72
CA TRP A 61 6.54 -8.41 -13.61
C TRP A 61 6.44 -9.75 -14.34
N ASP A 62 5.73 -10.71 -13.75
CA ASP A 62 5.45 -12.02 -14.34
C ASP A 62 4.03 -12.44 -13.95
N ASN A 63 3.07 -12.21 -14.85
CA ASN A 63 1.70 -12.66 -14.64
C ASN A 63 1.52 -14.15 -14.99
N ASP A 64 2.40 -14.73 -15.81
CA ASP A 64 2.34 -16.15 -16.19
C ASP A 64 2.57 -17.06 -14.96
N ALA A 65 3.27 -16.56 -13.93
CA ALA A 65 3.41 -17.20 -12.62
C ALA A 65 2.06 -17.51 -11.94
N TYR A 66 0.96 -16.88 -12.36
CA TYR A 66 -0.39 -17.06 -11.84
C TYR A 66 -1.25 -18.03 -12.68
N ALA A 67 -0.70 -18.69 -13.70
CA ALA A 67 -1.44 -19.61 -14.58
C ALA A 67 -2.07 -20.84 -13.86
N PHE A 68 -1.77 -21.03 -12.57
CA PHE A 68 -2.40 -22.03 -11.71
C PHE A 68 -3.80 -21.62 -11.22
N LEU A 69 -4.18 -20.33 -11.31
CA LEU A 69 -5.49 -19.80 -10.92
C LEU A 69 -6.56 -20.17 -11.96
N ARG A 70 -6.96 -21.44 -11.96
CA ARG A 70 -7.94 -22.00 -12.87
C ARG A 70 -8.73 -23.13 -12.23
N GLY A 71 -9.98 -23.30 -12.65
CA GLY A 71 -10.85 -24.36 -12.16
C GLY A 71 -11.28 -24.16 -10.71
N ALA A 72 -11.68 -25.25 -10.05
CA ALA A 72 -12.18 -25.23 -8.68
C ALA A 72 -11.12 -24.80 -7.67
N ALA A 73 -11.55 -24.10 -6.62
CA ALA A 73 -10.68 -23.67 -5.54
C ALA A 73 -10.01 -24.89 -4.86
N PRO A 74 -8.67 -24.90 -4.70
CA PRO A 74 -8.01 -25.92 -3.91
C PRO A 74 -8.35 -25.74 -2.43
N ALA A 75 -8.35 -26.83 -1.66
CA ALA A 75 -8.65 -26.80 -0.22
C ALA A 75 -7.71 -25.90 0.61
N SER A 76 -6.57 -25.50 0.06
CA SER A 76 -5.59 -24.60 0.70
C SER A 76 -5.85 -23.12 0.44
N VAL A 77 -6.91 -22.76 -0.27
CA VAL A 77 -7.29 -21.37 -0.55
C VAL A 77 -8.78 -21.20 -0.29
N HIS A 78 -9.15 -20.16 0.44
CA HIS A 78 -10.55 -19.83 0.66
C HIS A 78 -11.28 -19.65 -0.70
N PRO A 79 -12.45 -20.28 -0.92
CA PRO A 79 -13.10 -20.31 -2.24
C PRO A 79 -13.46 -18.92 -2.78
N SER A 80 -13.88 -18.00 -1.91
CA SER A 80 -14.13 -16.59 -2.28
C SER A 80 -12.85 -15.87 -2.70
N LEU A 81 -11.73 -16.10 -2.02
CA LEU A 81 -10.43 -15.53 -2.40
C LEU A 81 -9.95 -16.11 -3.73
N TRP A 82 -10.13 -17.41 -3.95
CA TRP A 82 -9.77 -18.06 -5.22
C TRP A 82 -10.54 -17.47 -6.41
N ARG A 83 -11.85 -17.19 -6.23
CA ARG A 83 -12.67 -16.46 -7.20
C ARG A 83 -12.04 -15.09 -7.52
N GLN A 84 -11.78 -14.28 -6.49
CA GLN A 84 -11.20 -12.96 -6.67
C GLN A 84 -9.83 -13.01 -7.35
N SER A 85 -8.94 -13.86 -6.86
CA SER A 85 -7.61 -14.10 -7.43
C SER A 85 -7.68 -14.49 -8.92
N THR A 86 -8.65 -15.33 -9.30
CA THR A 86 -8.85 -15.72 -10.70
C THR A 86 -9.29 -14.53 -11.56
N LEU A 87 -10.20 -13.68 -11.05
CA LEU A 87 -10.66 -12.49 -11.75
C LEU A 87 -9.52 -11.47 -11.93
N VAL A 88 -8.73 -11.20 -10.88
CA VAL A 88 -7.63 -10.22 -10.96
C VAL A 88 -6.38 -10.75 -11.68
N ALA A 89 -6.28 -12.06 -11.96
CA ALA A 89 -5.24 -12.64 -12.82
C ALA A 89 -5.47 -12.38 -14.32
N LYS A 90 -6.70 -12.05 -14.72
CA LYS A 90 -7.01 -11.70 -16.11
C LYS A 90 -6.19 -10.47 -16.49
N GLN A 91 -5.37 -10.60 -17.53
CA GLN A 91 -4.50 -9.54 -18.03
C GLN A 91 -4.80 -9.20 -19.48
N GLY A 92 -4.47 -7.98 -19.86
CA GLY A 92 -4.53 -7.52 -21.25
C GLY A 92 -5.09 -6.12 -21.39
N LEU A 93 -5.30 -5.74 -22.64
CA LEU A 93 -5.96 -4.52 -23.08
C LEU A 93 -7.47 -4.77 -23.25
N TYR A 94 -8.27 -3.91 -22.63
CA TYR A 94 -9.74 -3.95 -22.66
C TYR A 94 -10.30 -2.59 -23.09
N GLU A 95 -11.34 -2.60 -23.91
CA GLU A 95 -12.19 -1.43 -24.17
C GLU A 95 -13.24 -1.29 -23.05
N VAL A 96 -13.21 -0.17 -22.33
CA VAL A 96 -14.25 0.16 -21.33
C VAL A 96 -15.50 0.66 -22.06
N VAL A 97 -15.29 1.67 -22.90
CA VAL A 97 -16.23 2.23 -23.89
C VAL A 97 -15.41 2.72 -25.08
N PRO A 98 -16.01 2.94 -26.27
CA PRO A 98 -15.26 3.48 -27.40
C PRO A 98 -14.52 4.78 -27.05
N GLY A 99 -13.18 4.74 -27.12
CA GLY A 99 -12.31 5.85 -26.74
C GLY A 99 -11.70 5.78 -25.34
N ILE A 100 -12.11 4.85 -24.47
CA ILE A 100 -11.49 4.60 -23.16
C ILE A 100 -11.06 3.14 -23.06
N TYR A 101 -9.78 2.92 -22.79
CA TYR A 101 -9.16 1.60 -22.75
C TYR A 101 -8.40 1.41 -21.45
N GLN A 102 -8.38 0.19 -20.91
CA GLN A 102 -7.56 -0.16 -19.75
C GLN A 102 -6.62 -1.30 -20.08
N VAL A 103 -5.37 -1.19 -19.65
CA VAL A 103 -4.49 -2.35 -19.50
C VAL A 103 -4.54 -2.79 -18.05
N ARG A 104 -4.87 -4.07 -17.85
CA ARG A 104 -5.05 -4.69 -16.53
C ARG A 104 -4.11 -5.89 -16.38
N GLY A 105 -3.74 -6.21 -15.14
CA GLY A 105 -2.89 -7.37 -14.82
C GLY A 105 -1.43 -7.25 -15.25
N PHE A 106 -0.96 -6.03 -15.56
CA PHE A 106 0.46 -5.71 -15.79
C PHE A 106 1.18 -5.25 -14.52
N ASP A 107 0.41 -4.91 -13.49
CA ASP A 107 0.86 -4.51 -12.16
C ASP A 107 -0.29 -4.77 -11.16
N ILE A 108 -0.20 -4.25 -9.94
CA ILE A 108 -1.30 -4.27 -8.96
C ILE A 108 -2.48 -3.41 -9.43
N SER A 109 -2.21 -2.25 -10.00
CA SER A 109 -3.19 -1.29 -10.54
C SER A 109 -3.41 -1.48 -12.05
N ASN A 110 -4.45 -0.80 -12.54
CA ASN A 110 -4.75 -0.62 -13.94
C ASN A 110 -4.14 0.70 -14.43
N VAL A 111 -3.81 0.77 -15.72
CA VAL A 111 -3.57 2.04 -16.42
C VAL A 111 -4.65 2.26 -17.46
N THR A 112 -5.18 3.48 -17.52
CA THR A 112 -6.26 3.84 -18.45
C THR A 112 -5.76 4.80 -19.53
N PHE A 113 -6.19 4.59 -20.77
CA PHE A 113 -5.91 5.44 -21.93
C PHE A 113 -7.22 6.03 -22.45
N VAL A 114 -7.31 7.36 -22.50
CA VAL A 114 -8.46 8.08 -23.04
C VAL A 114 -8.05 8.75 -24.35
N GLU A 115 -8.74 8.44 -25.44
CA GLU A 115 -8.49 8.96 -26.78
C GLU A 115 -9.06 10.38 -26.92
N GLY A 116 -8.17 11.35 -27.13
CA GLY A 116 -8.54 12.73 -27.48
C GLY A 116 -8.63 12.94 -28.99
N ASP A 117 -8.64 14.20 -29.40
CA ASP A 117 -8.71 14.59 -30.81
C ASP A 117 -7.39 14.32 -31.55
N THR A 118 -6.24 14.47 -30.88
CA THR A 118 -4.90 14.33 -31.50
C THR A 118 -3.98 13.35 -30.78
N GLY A 119 -4.19 13.11 -29.50
CA GLY A 119 -3.34 12.33 -28.61
C GLY A 119 -4.13 11.45 -27.64
N ILE A 120 -3.49 11.09 -26.54
CA ILE A 120 -4.08 10.31 -25.46
C ILE A 120 -3.80 10.93 -24.09
N ILE A 121 -4.76 10.79 -23.19
CA ILE A 121 -4.61 11.05 -21.76
C ILE A 121 -4.36 9.71 -21.07
N VAL A 122 -3.31 9.64 -20.25
CA VAL A 122 -2.97 8.45 -19.46
C VAL A 122 -3.42 8.67 -18.02
N ILE A 123 -4.14 7.73 -17.43
CA ILE A 123 -4.53 7.77 -16.02
C ILE A 123 -3.81 6.63 -15.30
N ASP A 124 -3.16 6.97 -14.20
CA ASP A 124 -2.49 6.06 -13.26
C ASP A 124 -1.47 5.12 -13.93
N PRO A 125 -0.26 5.62 -14.28
CA PRO A 125 0.74 4.82 -15.00
C PRO A 125 1.47 3.80 -14.12
N LEU A 126 0.74 2.97 -13.36
CA LEU A 126 1.24 1.79 -12.63
C LEU A 126 2.34 2.09 -11.58
N VAL A 127 2.94 1.05 -10.98
CA VAL A 127 4.02 1.20 -9.98
C VAL A 127 5.36 1.50 -10.64
N SER A 128 5.66 0.87 -11.78
CA SER A 128 7.02 0.92 -12.35
C SER A 128 7.07 1.36 -13.81
N THR A 129 8.13 2.08 -14.18
CA THR A 129 8.40 2.60 -15.53
C THR A 129 8.23 1.52 -16.60
N GLU A 130 8.77 0.33 -16.36
CA GLU A 130 8.82 -0.75 -17.34
C GLU A 130 7.43 -1.30 -17.67
N VAL A 131 6.56 -1.45 -16.67
CA VAL A 131 5.23 -2.01 -16.88
C VAL A 131 4.29 -0.99 -17.51
N ALA A 132 4.45 0.30 -17.19
CA ALA A 132 3.70 1.39 -17.82
C ALA A 132 4.08 1.52 -19.31
N ALA A 133 5.37 1.42 -19.63
CA ALA A 133 5.85 1.40 -21.00
C ALA A 133 5.31 0.18 -21.80
N ALA A 134 5.30 -1.00 -21.18
CA ALA A 134 4.73 -2.20 -21.79
C ALA A 134 3.22 -2.06 -22.04
N ALA A 135 2.48 -1.47 -21.10
CA ALA A 135 1.04 -1.21 -21.26
C ALA A 135 0.75 -0.22 -22.39
N LEU A 136 1.50 0.89 -22.47
CA LEU A 136 1.38 1.85 -23.56
C LEU A 136 1.73 1.23 -24.92
N ALA A 137 2.73 0.36 -24.97
CA ALA A 137 3.08 -0.37 -26.19
C ALA A 137 1.94 -1.30 -26.64
N LEU A 138 1.34 -2.06 -25.72
CA LEU A 138 0.18 -2.93 -26.02
C LEU A 138 -1.01 -2.11 -26.53
N TYR A 139 -1.31 -0.97 -25.89
CA TYR A 139 -2.34 -0.05 -26.38
C TYR A 139 -2.08 0.42 -27.82
N ARG A 140 -0.85 0.90 -28.11
CA ARG A 140 -0.46 1.42 -29.43
C ARG A 140 -0.52 0.36 -30.54
N GLU A 141 -0.15 -0.88 -30.23
CA GLU A 141 -0.22 -2.01 -31.16
C GLU A 141 -1.65 -2.22 -31.71
N HIS A 142 -2.66 -2.07 -30.85
CA HIS A 142 -4.04 -2.42 -31.20
C HIS A 142 -4.96 -1.24 -31.51
N ARG A 143 -4.64 -0.03 -31.02
CA ARG A 143 -5.46 1.17 -31.22
C ARG A 143 -4.99 2.08 -32.35
N GLY A 144 -3.91 1.68 -33.02
CA GLY A 144 -3.50 2.26 -34.30
C GLY A 144 -2.86 3.63 -34.16
N GLY A 145 -1.58 3.65 -33.76
CA GLY A 145 -0.68 4.78 -34.02
C GLY A 145 0.15 5.24 -32.84
N ASP A 146 1.14 6.07 -33.13
CA ASP A 146 2.00 6.76 -32.16
C ASP A 146 1.33 8.05 -31.67
N ARG A 147 0.06 7.97 -31.26
CA ARG A 147 -0.63 9.12 -30.65
C ARG A 147 0.23 9.63 -29.48
N PRO A 148 0.56 10.94 -29.46
CA PRO A 148 1.34 11.48 -28.36
C PRO A 148 0.55 11.41 -27.06
N VAL A 149 1.24 11.15 -25.96
CA VAL A 149 0.67 11.41 -24.64
C VAL A 149 0.60 12.92 -24.49
N VAL A 150 -0.58 13.45 -24.20
CA VAL A 150 -0.82 14.90 -24.05
C VAL A 150 -1.16 15.28 -22.62
N ALA A 151 -1.59 14.31 -21.81
CA ALA A 151 -1.68 14.47 -20.37
C ALA A 151 -1.50 13.15 -19.61
N VAL A 152 -1.09 13.27 -18.36
CA VAL A 152 -1.13 12.23 -17.35
C VAL A 152 -2.01 12.72 -16.20
N ILE A 153 -2.90 11.87 -15.69
CA ILE A 153 -3.71 12.13 -14.49
C ILE A 153 -3.28 11.12 -13.43
N TYR A 154 -2.95 11.61 -12.23
CA TYR A 154 -2.85 10.77 -11.05
C TYR A 154 -4.15 10.91 -10.26
N THR A 155 -4.88 9.81 -10.08
CA THR A 155 -6.12 9.82 -9.30
C THR A 155 -5.86 10.20 -7.84
N HIS A 156 -4.75 9.71 -7.27
CA HIS A 156 -4.40 9.93 -5.87
C HIS A 156 -2.92 9.64 -5.55
N SER A 157 -2.51 9.89 -4.31
CA SER A 157 -1.10 9.95 -3.87
C SER A 157 -0.42 8.60 -3.53
N HIS A 158 -0.89 7.46 -4.05
CA HIS A 158 -0.21 6.17 -3.85
C HIS A 158 0.66 5.75 -5.05
N VAL A 159 1.75 5.04 -4.76
CA VAL A 159 2.84 4.76 -5.70
C VAL A 159 2.42 3.96 -6.94
N ASP A 160 1.40 3.11 -6.81
CA ASP A 160 0.84 2.32 -7.90
C ASP A 160 0.06 3.15 -8.93
N HIS A 161 -0.10 4.45 -8.71
CA HIS A 161 -0.85 5.37 -9.59
C HIS A 161 0.00 6.50 -10.17
N PHE A 162 1.28 6.54 -9.85
CA PHE A 162 2.21 7.53 -10.44
C PHE A 162 3.60 6.96 -10.72
N GLY A 163 3.95 5.83 -10.09
CA GLY A 163 5.30 5.31 -10.03
C GLY A 163 5.91 5.02 -11.40
N GLY A 164 5.11 4.55 -12.36
CA GLY A 164 5.57 4.28 -13.71
C GLY A 164 5.45 5.42 -14.71
N VAL A 165 5.29 6.68 -14.27
CA VAL A 165 5.09 7.83 -15.17
C VAL A 165 6.18 7.98 -16.24
N LEU A 166 7.44 7.63 -15.94
CA LEU A 166 8.53 7.69 -16.92
C LEU A 166 8.41 6.66 -18.05
N GLY A 167 7.49 5.69 -17.92
CA GLY A 167 7.14 4.74 -18.98
C GLY A 167 6.21 5.31 -20.04
N VAL A 168 5.54 6.44 -19.75
CA VAL A 168 4.54 7.04 -20.64
C VAL A 168 4.87 8.47 -21.08
N THR A 169 5.72 9.18 -20.34
CA THR A 169 6.18 10.53 -20.67
C THR A 169 7.55 10.81 -20.04
N SER A 170 8.10 11.99 -20.25
CA SER A 170 9.36 12.45 -19.65
C SER A 170 9.22 13.82 -19.01
N GLN A 171 10.10 14.12 -18.04
CA GLN A 171 10.18 15.46 -17.45
C GLN A 171 10.39 16.54 -18.52
N ALA A 172 11.17 16.25 -19.56
CA ALA A 172 11.45 17.19 -20.65
C ALA A 172 10.20 17.54 -21.47
N GLU A 173 9.29 16.59 -21.69
CA GLU A 173 8.02 16.84 -22.40
C GLU A 173 7.06 17.66 -21.54
N VAL A 174 7.04 17.42 -20.23
CA VAL A 174 6.24 18.19 -19.28
C VAL A 174 6.77 19.63 -19.16
N ASP A 175 8.08 19.81 -19.03
CA ASP A 175 8.73 21.13 -18.98
C ASP A 175 8.53 21.92 -20.28
N ALA A 176 8.46 21.23 -21.42
CA ALA A 176 8.16 21.83 -22.72
C ALA A 176 6.66 22.18 -22.90
N GLY A 177 5.80 21.78 -21.97
CA GLY A 177 4.34 21.96 -22.05
C GLY A 177 3.66 21.04 -23.07
N ALA A 178 4.34 19.98 -23.52
CA ALA A 178 3.78 18.99 -24.43
C ALA A 178 2.85 18.00 -23.72
N VAL A 179 3.11 17.75 -22.43
CA VAL A 179 2.31 16.86 -21.57
C VAL A 179 1.91 17.63 -20.32
N ALA A 180 0.61 17.73 -20.04
CA ALA A 180 0.11 18.22 -18.75
C ALA A 180 0.07 17.07 -17.72
N VAL A 181 0.39 17.35 -16.45
CA VAL A 181 0.22 16.39 -15.35
C VAL A 181 -0.81 16.96 -14.38
N LEU A 182 -1.93 16.24 -14.18
CA LEU A 182 -3.03 16.65 -13.31
C LEU A 182 -3.07 15.73 -12.08
N ALA A 183 -3.32 16.30 -10.90
CA ALA A 183 -3.49 15.56 -9.66
C ALA A 183 -4.37 16.34 -8.67
N PRO A 184 -4.93 15.70 -7.64
CA PRO A 184 -5.63 16.40 -6.57
C PRO A 184 -4.66 17.29 -5.77
N GLU A 185 -5.16 18.41 -5.25
CA GLU A 185 -4.43 19.28 -4.33
C GLU A 185 -3.79 18.48 -3.18
N GLY A 186 -2.52 18.80 -2.87
CA GLY A 186 -1.76 18.12 -1.82
C GLY A 186 -1.09 16.81 -2.25
N PHE A 187 -1.27 16.35 -3.50
CA PHE A 187 -0.69 15.11 -4.02
C PHE A 187 0.81 14.97 -3.72
N ALA A 188 1.63 15.96 -4.12
CA ALA A 188 3.08 15.85 -4.01
C ALA A 188 3.55 15.83 -2.54
N GLU A 189 2.88 16.57 -1.65
CA GLU A 189 3.17 16.55 -0.22
C GLU A 189 2.91 15.15 0.35
N HIS A 190 1.73 14.59 0.08
CA HIS A 190 1.32 13.31 0.64
C HIS A 190 2.09 12.12 0.08
N ALA A 191 2.36 12.10 -1.23
CA ALA A 191 3.18 11.08 -1.88
C ALA A 191 4.59 10.98 -1.26
N VAL A 192 5.16 12.11 -0.84
CA VAL A 192 6.47 12.16 -0.17
C VAL A 192 6.36 11.79 1.31
N ARG A 193 5.42 12.39 2.06
CA ARG A 193 5.31 12.18 3.51
C ARG A 193 5.05 10.73 3.89
N GLU A 194 4.18 10.05 3.15
CA GLU A 194 3.84 8.66 3.43
C GLU A 194 5.06 7.73 3.28
N ASN A 195 5.88 7.95 2.26
CA ASN A 195 6.96 7.04 1.90
C ASN A 195 8.29 7.32 2.62
N VAL A 196 8.47 8.49 3.23
CA VAL A 196 9.78 8.90 3.77
C VAL A 196 9.87 8.73 5.28
N TYR A 197 8.89 9.19 6.07
CA TYR A 197 9.06 9.29 7.54
C TYR A 197 9.06 7.92 8.25
N ALA A 198 8.18 7.02 7.83
CA ALA A 198 8.10 5.65 8.33
C ALA A 198 8.45 4.61 7.25
N GLY A 199 9.09 5.05 6.15
CA GLY A 199 9.36 4.25 4.96
C GLY A 199 9.98 2.87 5.24
N PRO A 200 11.11 2.78 5.96
CA PRO A 200 11.75 1.51 6.26
C PRO A 200 10.82 0.51 6.97
N ALA A 201 10.04 0.98 7.95
CA ALA A 201 9.07 0.14 8.68
C ALA A 201 7.90 -0.29 7.79
N MET A 202 7.36 0.63 7.00
CA MET A 202 6.25 0.37 6.08
C MET A 202 6.64 -0.60 4.98
N THR A 203 7.80 -0.44 4.34
CA THR A 203 8.26 -1.33 3.25
C THR A 203 8.59 -2.73 3.74
N ARG A 204 9.21 -2.85 4.93
CA ARG A 204 9.45 -4.16 5.56
C ARG A 204 8.13 -4.89 5.83
N ARG A 205 7.13 -4.22 6.38
CA ARG A 205 5.79 -4.79 6.62
C ARG A 205 5.01 -5.03 5.33
N ALA A 206 5.18 -4.18 4.32
CA ALA A 206 4.56 -4.35 3.00
C ALA A 206 5.06 -5.62 2.29
N THR A 207 6.31 -6.04 2.56
CA THR A 207 6.84 -7.31 2.05
C THR A 207 6.00 -8.51 2.52
N TYR A 208 5.54 -8.49 3.78
CA TYR A 208 4.59 -9.48 4.31
C TYR A 208 3.19 -9.30 3.69
N MET A 209 2.69 -8.07 3.64
CA MET A 209 1.33 -7.75 3.15
C MET A 209 1.10 -8.23 1.71
N TYR A 210 2.05 -7.96 0.82
CA TYR A 210 1.95 -8.32 -0.59
C TYR A 210 2.50 -9.73 -0.88
N GLY A 211 3.17 -10.35 0.11
CA GLY A 211 3.82 -11.64 -0.06
C GLY A 211 4.85 -11.61 -1.19
N THR A 212 5.56 -10.50 -1.39
CA THR A 212 6.40 -10.25 -2.57
C THR A 212 7.49 -11.30 -2.74
N LEU A 213 7.98 -11.87 -1.63
CA LEU A 213 9.03 -12.89 -1.60
C LEU A 213 8.50 -14.32 -1.40
N LEU A 214 7.18 -14.50 -1.35
CA LEU A 214 6.54 -15.82 -1.24
C LEU A 214 6.44 -16.51 -2.61
N PRO A 215 6.58 -17.85 -2.65
CA PRO A 215 6.32 -18.61 -3.88
C PRO A 215 4.87 -18.41 -4.33
N ARG A 216 4.66 -18.41 -5.66
CA ARG A 216 3.33 -18.35 -6.28
C ARG A 216 2.75 -19.75 -6.38
N GLY A 217 1.56 -19.98 -5.83
CA GLY A 217 0.89 -21.27 -5.93
C GLY A 217 -0.21 -21.50 -4.89
N PRO A 218 -0.93 -22.64 -4.96
CA PRO A 218 -2.06 -22.96 -4.08
C PRO A 218 -1.76 -22.95 -2.58
N GLN A 219 -0.52 -23.24 -2.17
CA GLN A 219 -0.07 -23.20 -0.77
C GLN A 219 0.76 -21.95 -0.46
N GLY A 220 1.03 -21.12 -1.47
CA GLY A 220 1.77 -19.87 -1.36
C GLY A 220 0.89 -18.64 -1.60
N GLN A 221 1.48 -17.61 -2.19
CA GLN A 221 0.78 -16.38 -2.58
C GLN A 221 -0.13 -16.64 -3.78
N VAL A 222 -1.35 -16.09 -3.73
CA VAL A 222 -2.38 -16.24 -4.77
C VAL A 222 -2.93 -14.90 -5.27
N GLY A 223 -2.35 -13.78 -4.83
CA GLY A 223 -2.79 -12.43 -5.12
C GLY A 223 -2.77 -11.53 -3.87
N CYS A 224 -3.23 -10.29 -4.06
CA CYS A 224 -3.40 -9.29 -3.00
C CYS A 224 -4.86 -8.83 -2.88
N GLY A 225 -5.81 -9.46 -3.58
CA GLY A 225 -7.24 -9.16 -3.52
C GLY A 225 -7.64 -7.94 -4.36
N LEU A 226 -6.87 -6.85 -4.28
CA LEU A 226 -7.01 -5.64 -5.12
C LEU A 226 -6.39 -5.82 -6.52
N GLY A 227 -5.32 -6.62 -6.58
CA GLY A 227 -4.58 -7.00 -7.78
C GLY A 227 -3.68 -8.19 -7.46
N GLN A 228 -2.75 -8.57 -8.35
CA GLN A 228 -1.88 -9.73 -8.11
C GLN A 228 -0.74 -9.45 -7.13
N ALA A 229 0.08 -8.44 -7.41
CA ALA A 229 1.18 -7.95 -6.58
C ALA A 229 1.70 -6.63 -7.19
N PRO A 230 2.41 -5.78 -6.43
CA PRO A 230 3.12 -4.65 -7.03
C PRO A 230 4.33 -5.13 -7.84
N SER A 231 4.60 -4.49 -8.97
CA SER A 231 5.82 -4.69 -9.74
C SER A 231 7.07 -4.19 -8.99
N THR A 232 8.26 -4.60 -9.45
CA THR A 232 9.54 -4.36 -8.73
C THR A 232 10.55 -3.54 -9.53
N GLY A 233 10.08 -2.68 -10.42
CA GLY A 233 10.88 -1.92 -11.37
C GLY A 233 11.33 -0.56 -10.84
N GLU A 234 11.59 0.36 -11.77
CA GLU A 234 11.92 1.74 -11.44
C GLU A 234 10.65 2.52 -11.04
N VAL A 235 10.69 3.16 -9.88
CA VAL A 235 9.63 4.06 -9.40
C VAL A 235 10.08 5.51 -9.60
N ALA A 236 9.22 6.32 -10.19
CA ALA A 236 9.44 7.74 -10.44
C ALA A 236 8.21 8.59 -10.10
N ILE A 237 8.41 9.90 -10.06
CA ILE A 237 7.33 10.89 -9.92
C ILE A 237 7.68 12.09 -10.80
N ILE A 238 6.70 12.58 -11.56
CA ILE A 238 6.73 13.91 -12.16
C ILE A 238 5.71 14.74 -11.40
N VAL A 239 6.12 15.92 -10.93
CA VAL A 239 5.24 16.81 -10.16
C VAL A 239 4.07 17.27 -11.04
N PRO A 240 2.84 17.29 -10.50
CA PRO A 240 1.69 17.83 -11.20
C PRO A 240 1.94 19.26 -11.68
N THR A 241 1.53 19.56 -12.90
CA THR A 241 1.51 20.92 -13.46
C THR A 241 0.19 21.63 -13.18
N ILE A 242 -0.86 20.88 -12.86
CA ILE A 242 -2.20 21.36 -12.55
C ILE A 242 -2.69 20.62 -11.30
N ASP A 243 -2.99 21.40 -10.25
CA ASP A 243 -3.67 20.90 -9.07
C ASP A 243 -5.18 21.09 -9.24
N VAL A 244 -5.95 20.02 -9.07
CA VAL A 244 -7.41 20.07 -8.97
C VAL A 244 -7.78 20.37 -7.52
N THR A 245 -8.55 21.42 -7.30
CA THR A 245 -8.73 22.01 -5.96
C THR A 245 -10.17 22.00 -5.46
N ALA A 246 -11.16 21.77 -6.34
CA ALA A 246 -12.57 21.82 -5.96
C ALA A 246 -13.44 20.79 -6.71
N THR A 247 -14.48 20.30 -6.04
CA THR A 247 -15.55 19.54 -6.70
C THR A 247 -16.32 20.43 -7.67
N GLY A 248 -16.59 19.90 -8.86
CA GLY A 248 -17.20 20.62 -9.98
C GLY A 248 -16.20 21.42 -10.82
N GLU A 249 -14.90 21.40 -10.48
CA GLU A 249 -13.85 21.92 -11.33
C GLU A 249 -13.80 21.11 -12.64
N THR A 250 -13.59 21.80 -13.77
CA THR A 250 -13.54 21.17 -15.08
C THR A 250 -12.28 21.55 -15.84
N HIS A 251 -11.64 20.58 -16.49
CA HIS A 251 -10.54 20.82 -17.42
C HIS A 251 -10.85 20.20 -18.78
N THR A 252 -10.38 20.83 -19.86
CA THR A 252 -10.44 20.24 -21.20
C THR A 252 -9.03 19.98 -21.69
N VAL A 253 -8.74 18.72 -22.02
CA VAL A 253 -7.46 18.26 -22.55
C VAL A 253 -7.70 17.59 -23.89
N ASP A 254 -7.11 18.13 -24.95
CA ASP A 254 -7.18 17.55 -26.31
C ASP A 254 -8.62 17.19 -26.76
N GLY A 255 -9.57 18.10 -26.52
CA GLY A 255 -10.98 17.93 -26.89
C GLY A 255 -11.81 17.06 -25.94
N VAL A 256 -11.22 16.56 -24.86
CA VAL A 256 -11.90 15.80 -23.80
C VAL A 256 -12.14 16.70 -22.59
N GLU A 257 -13.40 17.01 -22.32
CA GLU A 257 -13.83 17.65 -21.07
C GLU A 257 -13.86 16.63 -19.92
N ILE A 258 -13.38 17.05 -18.76
CA ILE A 258 -13.27 16.25 -17.54
C ILE A 258 -13.85 17.07 -16.38
N GLU A 259 -14.81 16.51 -15.67
CA GLU A 259 -15.46 17.10 -14.48
C GLU A 259 -14.98 16.36 -13.23
N PHE A 260 -14.38 17.07 -12.27
CA PHE A 260 -13.72 16.46 -11.11
C PHE A 260 -14.57 16.55 -9.83
N GLN A 261 -14.41 15.57 -8.95
CA GLN A 261 -14.92 15.59 -7.57
C GLN A 261 -13.76 15.30 -6.61
N MET A 262 -13.51 16.22 -5.68
CA MET A 262 -12.48 16.01 -4.65
C MET A 262 -12.97 15.00 -3.62
N ALA A 263 -12.13 14.04 -3.24
CA ALA A 263 -12.43 13.02 -2.23
C ALA A 263 -11.27 12.81 -1.23
N PRO A 264 -10.69 13.85 -0.61
CA PRO A 264 -9.54 13.72 0.28
C PRO A 264 -9.86 12.95 1.57
N GLY A 265 -8.89 12.17 2.06
CA GLY A 265 -8.97 11.44 3.33
C GLY A 265 -9.79 10.15 3.27
N THR A 266 -10.11 9.68 2.06
CA THR A 266 -10.82 8.44 1.76
C THR A 266 -9.83 7.28 1.63
N GLU A 267 -9.59 6.74 0.44
CA GLU A 267 -8.52 5.78 0.21
C GLU A 267 -7.16 6.47 0.40
N ALA A 268 -6.98 7.65 -0.17
CA ALA A 268 -5.77 8.46 0.02
C ALA A 268 -6.05 9.82 0.68
N PRO A 269 -5.04 10.46 1.29
CA PRO A 269 -5.18 11.81 1.82
C PRO A 269 -5.46 12.86 0.73
N ALA A 270 -4.91 12.68 -0.48
CA ALA A 270 -5.22 13.47 -1.66
C ALA A 270 -5.72 12.54 -2.77
N GLU A 271 -7.01 12.64 -3.10
CA GLU A 271 -7.71 11.78 -4.05
C GLU A 271 -8.88 12.52 -4.71
N MET A 272 -9.20 12.15 -5.94
CA MET A 272 -10.31 12.71 -6.71
C MET A 272 -10.98 11.68 -7.62
N HIS A 273 -12.30 11.76 -7.77
CA HIS A 273 -13.04 11.11 -8.85
C HIS A 273 -13.12 12.05 -10.05
N PHE A 274 -13.45 11.50 -11.22
CA PHE A 274 -13.75 12.36 -12.37
C PHE A 274 -14.64 11.70 -13.41
N TYR A 275 -15.49 12.51 -14.01
CA TYR A 275 -16.48 12.14 -15.02
C TYR A 275 -16.08 12.70 -16.38
N PHE A 276 -16.27 11.90 -17.43
CA PHE A 276 -16.05 12.29 -18.81
C PHE A 276 -17.39 12.43 -19.56
N PRO A 277 -17.95 13.64 -19.72
CA PRO A 277 -19.27 13.83 -20.31
C PRO A 277 -19.43 13.25 -21.72
N ARG A 278 -18.40 13.38 -22.56
CA ARG A 278 -18.39 12.83 -23.94
C ARG A 278 -18.57 11.32 -23.96
N PHE A 279 -18.01 10.62 -22.97
CA PHE A 279 -18.00 9.16 -22.91
C PHE A 279 -19.06 8.59 -21.96
N ARG A 280 -19.73 9.45 -21.18
CA ARG A 280 -20.63 9.06 -20.09
C ARG A 280 -19.97 8.05 -19.14
N ALA A 281 -18.71 8.30 -18.82
CA ALA A 281 -17.87 7.39 -18.05
C ALA A 281 -17.39 8.07 -16.76
N LEU A 282 -17.56 7.40 -15.62
CA LEU A 282 -17.13 7.87 -14.30
C LEU A 282 -15.95 7.05 -13.80
N CYS A 283 -14.83 7.70 -13.51
CA CYS A 283 -13.70 7.12 -12.81
C CYS A 283 -13.87 7.35 -11.31
N MET A 284 -14.00 6.26 -10.55
CA MET A 284 -14.12 6.29 -9.08
C MET A 284 -12.79 6.13 -8.35
N ALA A 285 -11.67 6.39 -9.04
CA ALA A 285 -10.31 6.24 -8.50
C ALA A 285 -10.15 4.88 -7.79
N GLU A 286 -9.86 4.88 -6.49
CA GLU A 286 -9.78 3.68 -5.66
C GLU A 286 -10.88 3.62 -4.58
N ASN A 287 -11.84 4.56 -4.63
CA ASN A 287 -12.91 4.71 -3.66
C ASN A 287 -14.10 3.75 -3.85
N ALA A 288 -14.28 3.21 -5.06
CA ALA A 288 -15.24 2.15 -5.34
C ALA A 288 -14.61 1.11 -6.26
N THR A 289 -14.19 -0.02 -5.68
CA THR A 289 -13.60 -1.15 -6.41
C THR A 289 -14.38 -2.43 -6.09
N HIS A 290 -14.08 -3.53 -6.80
CA HIS A 290 -14.66 -4.85 -6.52
C HIS A 290 -14.10 -5.55 -5.24
N ASN A 291 -13.91 -4.81 -4.13
CA ASN A 291 -13.66 -5.35 -2.79
C ASN A 291 -14.01 -4.34 -1.67
N LEU A 292 -14.03 -4.82 -0.41
CA LEU A 292 -13.87 -3.96 0.76
C LEU A 292 -12.40 -3.52 0.87
N HIS A 293 -12.17 -2.21 0.85
CA HIS A 293 -10.83 -1.62 0.95
C HIS A 293 -10.36 -1.45 2.40
N ASN A 294 -9.07 -1.13 2.58
CA ASN A 294 -8.46 -0.85 3.87
C ASN A 294 -8.90 0.52 4.40
N LEU A 295 -9.39 0.56 5.65
CA LEU A 295 -9.42 1.78 6.47
C LEU A 295 -8.10 1.99 7.23
N LEU A 296 -7.37 0.90 7.46
CA LEU A 296 -6.00 0.92 7.93
C LEU A 296 -5.26 -0.25 7.29
N THR A 297 -4.34 0.06 6.39
CA THR A 297 -3.50 -0.96 5.76
C THR A 297 -2.56 -1.62 6.79
N LEU A 298 -2.41 -2.94 6.70
CA LEU A 298 -1.57 -3.70 7.63
C LEU A 298 -0.06 -3.40 7.49
N ARG A 299 0.39 -2.84 6.36
CA ARG A 299 1.77 -2.33 6.24
C ARG A 299 2.06 -1.16 7.19
N GLY A 300 1.01 -0.50 7.70
CA GLY A 300 1.08 0.65 8.59
C GLY A 300 0.77 1.94 7.83
N ALA A 301 -0.14 2.74 8.36
CA ALA A 301 -0.52 4.07 7.87
C ALA A 301 -1.32 4.79 8.96
N LEU A 302 -1.78 6.02 8.67
CA LEU A 302 -2.85 6.64 9.45
C LEU A 302 -4.19 5.96 9.15
N VAL A 303 -5.11 6.01 10.10
CA VAL A 303 -6.47 5.49 9.90
C VAL A 303 -7.28 6.44 9.04
N ARG A 304 -7.81 5.93 7.93
CA ARG A 304 -8.70 6.62 6.99
C ARG A 304 -10.09 6.87 7.58
N ASP A 305 -10.86 7.76 6.96
CA ASP A 305 -12.19 8.12 7.44
C ASP A 305 -13.31 7.45 6.64
N PRO A 306 -13.90 6.33 7.12
CA PRO A 306 -15.02 5.69 6.42
C PRO A 306 -16.28 6.55 6.37
N HIS A 307 -16.47 7.49 7.30
CA HIS A 307 -17.62 8.37 7.28
C HIS A 307 -17.50 9.37 6.13
N ALA A 308 -16.34 10.02 6.00
CA ALA A 308 -16.05 10.89 4.85
C ALA A 308 -16.15 10.11 3.53
N TRP A 309 -15.58 8.90 3.47
CA TRP A 309 -15.64 8.01 2.31
C TRP A 309 -17.08 7.72 1.87
N SER A 310 -17.95 7.35 2.81
CA SER A 310 -19.38 7.17 2.51
C SER A 310 -20.05 8.47 2.02
N GLY A 311 -19.64 9.62 2.54
CA GLY A 311 -20.11 10.93 2.09
C GLY A 311 -19.76 11.21 0.63
N TYR A 312 -18.50 11.00 0.24
CA TYR A 312 -18.05 11.22 -1.14
C TYR A 312 -18.69 10.25 -2.13
N LEU A 313 -18.95 9.00 -1.73
CA LEU A 313 -19.72 8.05 -2.55
C LEU A 313 -21.18 8.49 -2.71
N THR A 314 -21.78 9.08 -1.68
CA THR A 314 -23.13 9.65 -1.76
C THR A 314 -23.17 10.81 -2.75
N GLU A 315 -22.23 11.75 -2.63
CA GLU A 315 -22.10 12.89 -3.54
C GLU A 315 -21.86 12.43 -4.99
N ALA A 316 -21.04 11.39 -5.20
CA ALA A 316 -20.80 10.84 -6.54
C ALA A 316 -22.07 10.24 -7.17
N ILE A 317 -22.87 9.51 -6.38
CA ILE A 317 -24.16 8.97 -6.83
C ILE A 317 -25.09 10.10 -7.25
N ASP A 318 -25.27 11.09 -6.37
CA ASP A 318 -26.20 12.20 -6.60
C ASP A 318 -25.79 13.09 -7.79
N THR A 319 -24.48 13.19 -8.07
CA THR A 319 -23.94 14.09 -9.10
C THR A 319 -23.82 13.42 -10.48
N PHE A 320 -23.48 12.13 -10.52
CA PHE A 320 -23.04 11.48 -11.77
C PHE A 320 -23.85 10.26 -12.19
N ALA A 321 -24.59 9.58 -11.30
CA ALA A 321 -25.13 8.27 -11.61
C ALA A 321 -26.18 8.27 -12.75
N ASP A 322 -27.00 9.31 -12.87
CA ASP A 322 -27.99 9.49 -13.95
C ASP A 322 -27.36 9.90 -15.30
N ARG A 323 -26.08 10.28 -15.28
CA ARG A 323 -25.31 10.73 -16.45
C ARG A 323 -24.28 9.70 -16.90
N ALA A 324 -23.92 8.72 -16.08
CA ALA A 324 -22.93 7.71 -16.38
C ALA A 324 -23.55 6.40 -16.93
N ASP A 325 -22.97 5.88 -18.02
CA ASP A 325 -23.29 4.56 -18.57
C ASP A 325 -22.30 3.48 -18.08
N VAL A 326 -21.14 3.91 -17.57
CA VAL A 326 -20.09 3.04 -17.02
C VAL A 326 -19.39 3.70 -15.82
N VAL A 327 -19.09 2.90 -14.80
CA VAL A 327 -18.12 3.23 -13.75
C VAL A 327 -16.90 2.35 -13.93
N PHE A 328 -15.71 2.96 -13.93
CA PHE A 328 -14.42 2.27 -13.90
C PHE A 328 -13.54 2.83 -12.78
N ALA A 329 -12.48 2.11 -12.45
CA ALA A 329 -11.59 2.41 -11.34
C ALA A 329 -10.13 2.11 -11.71
N SER A 330 -9.21 2.56 -10.84
CA SER A 330 -7.78 2.32 -10.97
C SER A 330 -7.38 0.87 -10.66
N HIS A 331 -8.32 0.05 -10.20
CA HIS A 331 -8.16 -1.40 -9.98
C HIS A 331 -9.41 -2.16 -10.46
N HIS A 332 -9.29 -3.48 -10.63
CA HIS A 332 -10.37 -4.39 -11.03
C HIS A 332 -10.99 -4.07 -12.41
N TRP A 333 -12.26 -4.44 -12.62
CA TRP A 333 -13.01 -4.26 -13.88
C TRP A 333 -14.12 -3.21 -13.73
N PRO A 334 -14.65 -2.66 -14.84
CA PRO A 334 -15.76 -1.71 -14.81
C PRO A 334 -17.13 -2.35 -14.47
N THR A 335 -18.10 -1.49 -14.15
CA THR A 335 -19.53 -1.81 -14.00
C THR A 335 -20.34 -0.97 -15.01
N TRP A 336 -21.28 -1.60 -15.74
CA TRP A 336 -22.04 -0.92 -16.80
C TRP A 336 -23.55 -0.90 -16.53
N GLY A 337 -24.20 0.17 -17.00
CA GLY A 337 -25.64 0.38 -16.91
C GLY A 337 -26.03 1.12 -15.64
N GLU A 338 -26.90 2.13 -15.79
CA GLU A 338 -27.31 3.04 -14.72
C GLU A 338 -27.77 2.31 -13.45
N GLU A 339 -28.68 1.34 -13.56
CA GLU A 339 -29.20 0.58 -12.42
C GLU A 339 -28.09 -0.16 -11.66
N ASN A 340 -27.16 -0.80 -12.38
CA ASN A 340 -26.04 -1.52 -11.79
C ASN A 340 -25.04 -0.57 -11.14
N ILE A 341 -24.79 0.59 -11.75
CA ILE A 341 -23.90 1.63 -11.22
C ILE A 341 -24.46 2.18 -9.90
N VAL A 342 -25.74 2.56 -9.88
CA VAL A 342 -26.41 3.05 -8.66
C VAL A 342 -26.35 1.98 -7.57
N GLN A 343 -26.61 0.71 -7.91
CA GLN A 343 -26.55 -0.39 -6.96
C GLN A 343 -25.12 -0.60 -6.42
N PHE A 344 -24.12 -0.69 -7.29
CA PHE A 344 -22.71 -0.88 -6.93
C PHE A 344 -22.23 0.21 -5.99
N LEU A 345 -22.40 1.49 -6.36
CA LEU A 345 -21.97 2.62 -5.56
C LEU A 345 -22.75 2.74 -4.24
N SER A 346 -24.06 2.47 -4.26
CA SER A 346 -24.88 2.49 -3.03
C SER A 346 -24.43 1.44 -2.03
N LEU A 347 -24.12 0.23 -2.49
CA LEU A 347 -23.65 -0.85 -1.63
C LEU A 347 -22.23 -0.58 -1.11
N GLN A 348 -21.35 0.04 -1.90
CA GLN A 348 -20.04 0.53 -1.43
C GLN A 348 -20.21 1.61 -0.34
N ARG A 349 -21.05 2.62 -0.58
CA ARG A 349 -21.39 3.67 0.40
C ARG A 349 -21.89 3.06 1.71
N ASP A 350 -22.87 2.17 1.61
CA ASP A 350 -23.54 1.57 2.76
C ASP A 350 -22.57 0.69 3.57
N MET A 351 -21.63 0.02 2.91
CA MET A 351 -20.58 -0.76 3.57
C MET A 351 -19.70 0.12 4.47
N TYR A 352 -19.15 1.23 3.95
CA TYR A 352 -18.31 2.12 4.75
C TYR A 352 -19.10 2.82 5.88
N ALA A 353 -20.32 3.30 5.57
CA ALA A 353 -21.19 3.89 6.58
C ALA A 353 -21.55 2.89 7.69
N TYR A 354 -21.85 1.64 7.33
CA TYR A 354 -22.19 0.60 8.31
C TYR A 354 -21.00 0.21 9.19
N LEU A 355 -19.80 0.02 8.59
CA LEU A 355 -18.55 -0.23 9.33
C LEU A 355 -18.29 0.87 10.35
N HIS A 356 -18.48 2.13 9.95
CA HIS A 356 -18.35 3.28 10.84
C HIS A 356 -19.42 3.26 11.95
N ASP A 357 -20.69 3.39 11.59
CA ASP A 357 -21.78 3.67 12.52
C ASP A 357 -22.00 2.54 13.52
N GLN A 358 -21.91 1.28 13.08
CA GLN A 358 -22.10 0.14 13.98
C GLN A 358 -20.91 -0.06 14.91
N THR A 359 -19.70 0.28 14.49
CA THR A 359 -18.54 0.31 15.38
C THR A 359 -18.74 1.38 16.46
N LEU A 360 -19.17 2.59 16.08
CA LEU A 360 -19.46 3.67 17.02
C LEU A 360 -20.62 3.34 17.96
N ARG A 361 -21.67 2.68 17.47
CA ARG A 361 -22.77 2.23 18.31
C ARG A 361 -22.30 1.21 19.34
N LEU A 362 -21.43 0.27 18.97
CA LEU A 362 -20.94 -0.77 19.89
C LEU A 362 -19.88 -0.24 20.85
N LEU A 363 -18.96 0.64 20.42
CA LEU A 363 -18.00 1.26 21.35
C LEU A 363 -18.72 2.10 22.40
N ASN A 364 -19.81 2.80 22.03
CA ASN A 364 -20.62 3.57 22.99
C ASN A 364 -21.40 2.68 23.97
N ARG A 365 -21.43 1.36 23.73
CA ARG A 365 -21.94 0.36 24.69
C ARG A 365 -20.85 -0.25 25.57
N GLY A 366 -19.60 0.23 25.44
CA GLY A 366 -18.46 -0.19 26.24
C GLY A 366 -17.65 -1.35 25.65
N TYR A 367 -17.94 -1.79 24.42
CA TYR A 367 -17.13 -2.81 23.76
C TYR A 367 -15.82 -2.21 23.21
N THR A 368 -14.75 -2.96 23.32
CA THR A 368 -13.42 -2.62 22.76
C THR A 368 -13.34 -3.01 21.28
N GLY A 369 -12.42 -2.40 20.51
CA GLY A 369 -12.31 -2.68 19.07
C GLY A 369 -12.13 -4.16 18.72
N VAL A 370 -11.42 -4.92 19.56
CA VAL A 370 -11.24 -6.38 19.38
C VAL A 370 -12.52 -7.18 19.65
N GLU A 371 -13.34 -6.78 20.62
CA GLU A 371 -14.63 -7.42 20.91
C GLU A 371 -15.65 -7.09 19.82
N ILE A 372 -15.70 -5.83 19.39
CA ILE A 372 -16.59 -5.38 18.31
C ILE A 372 -16.30 -6.20 17.05
N ALA A 373 -15.03 -6.40 16.68
CA ALA A 373 -14.65 -7.15 15.49
C ALA A 373 -15.11 -8.63 15.48
N GLU A 374 -15.29 -9.26 16.65
CA GLU A 374 -15.81 -10.64 16.77
C GLU A 374 -17.34 -10.69 16.81
N MET A 375 -17.99 -9.59 17.20
CA MET A 375 -19.45 -9.47 17.28
C MET A 375 -20.07 -8.87 16.01
N PHE A 376 -19.24 -8.32 15.12
CA PHE A 376 -19.71 -7.53 14.00
C PHE A 376 -20.40 -8.41 12.96
N GLN A 377 -21.68 -8.14 12.73
CA GLN A 377 -22.46 -8.85 11.71
C GLN A 377 -22.72 -7.91 10.54
N MET A 378 -22.36 -8.35 9.34
CA MET A 378 -22.63 -7.61 8.11
C MET A 378 -24.11 -7.78 7.69
N PRO A 379 -24.73 -6.77 7.05
CA PRO A 379 -26.07 -6.89 6.50
C PRO A 379 -26.10 -7.95 5.38
N PRO A 380 -27.16 -8.80 5.28
CA PRO A 380 -27.25 -9.83 4.25
C PRO A 380 -27.22 -9.33 2.80
N ALA A 381 -27.52 -8.05 2.56
CA ALA A 381 -27.37 -7.45 1.24
C ALA A 381 -25.90 -7.22 0.86
N LEU A 382 -25.08 -6.79 1.83
CA LEU A 382 -23.64 -6.62 1.64
C LEU A 382 -22.95 -7.99 1.58
N GLU A 383 -23.28 -8.93 2.49
CA GLU A 383 -22.69 -10.30 2.46
C GLU A 383 -22.94 -11.07 1.15
N ARG A 384 -23.94 -10.70 0.35
CA ARG A 384 -24.22 -11.30 -0.96
C ARG A 384 -23.54 -10.58 -2.12
N ALA A 385 -23.06 -9.36 -1.92
CA ALA A 385 -22.47 -8.55 -2.97
C ALA A 385 -20.95 -8.73 -2.97
N TRP A 386 -20.41 -9.46 -3.96
CA TRP A 386 -19.00 -9.82 -4.07
C TRP A 386 -18.04 -8.65 -3.86
N HIS A 387 -18.36 -7.49 -4.43
CA HIS A 387 -17.54 -6.29 -4.33
C HIS A 387 -17.46 -5.68 -2.91
N THR A 388 -18.19 -6.21 -1.93
CA THR A 388 -18.10 -5.77 -0.52
C THR A 388 -17.34 -6.78 0.37
N HIS A 389 -16.82 -7.87 -0.22
CA HIS A 389 -16.06 -8.88 0.51
C HIS A 389 -14.65 -8.38 0.84
N GLY A 390 -14.13 -8.88 1.96
CA GLY A 390 -12.85 -8.46 2.54
C GLY A 390 -11.61 -9.04 1.86
N TYR A 391 -11.44 -8.83 0.55
CA TYR A 391 -10.28 -9.36 -0.19
C TYR A 391 -8.97 -8.61 0.08
N TYR A 392 -9.06 -7.28 0.28
CA TYR A 392 -7.91 -6.40 0.53
C TYR A 392 -7.97 -5.80 1.94
N GLY A 393 -9.01 -5.02 2.22
CA GLY A 393 -9.45 -4.72 3.58
C GLY A 393 -10.23 -5.89 4.18
N SER A 394 -10.51 -5.86 5.48
CA SER A 394 -11.37 -6.85 6.12
C SER A 394 -12.22 -6.19 7.20
N VAL A 395 -13.46 -6.68 7.36
CA VAL A 395 -14.37 -6.18 8.41
C VAL A 395 -13.66 -6.15 9.76
N SER A 396 -12.94 -7.22 10.10
CA SER A 396 -12.26 -7.34 11.40
C SER A 396 -11.22 -6.23 11.65
N HIS A 397 -10.28 -5.98 10.72
CA HIS A 397 -9.26 -4.96 10.97
C HIS A 397 -9.77 -3.54 10.70
N ASN A 398 -10.75 -3.37 9.82
CA ASN A 398 -11.38 -2.08 9.60
C ASN A 398 -12.20 -1.62 10.81
N VAL A 399 -12.93 -2.52 11.48
CA VAL A 399 -13.62 -2.22 12.75
C VAL A 399 -12.61 -1.80 13.83
N LYS A 400 -11.49 -2.53 13.95
CA LYS A 400 -10.41 -2.17 14.89
C LYS A 400 -9.80 -0.80 14.55
N ALA A 401 -9.65 -0.50 13.26
CA ALA A 401 -9.17 0.78 12.78
C ALA A 401 -10.13 1.92 13.15
N VAL A 402 -11.44 1.76 12.90
CA VAL A 402 -12.45 2.74 13.32
C VAL A 402 -12.37 2.97 14.83
N TYR A 403 -12.28 1.91 15.63
CA TYR A 403 -12.08 2.07 17.07
C TYR A 403 -10.80 2.87 17.38
N GLN A 404 -9.66 2.54 16.75
CA GLN A 404 -8.40 3.25 16.94
C GLN A 404 -8.49 4.73 16.57
N ARG A 405 -9.25 5.09 15.53
CA ARG A 405 -9.47 6.49 15.12
C ARG A 405 -10.12 7.32 16.22
N TYR A 406 -11.08 6.76 16.95
CA TYR A 406 -11.85 7.48 17.97
C TYR A 406 -11.29 7.34 19.39
N MET A 407 -10.74 6.17 19.73
CA MET A 407 -10.32 5.83 21.10
C MET A 407 -8.81 5.75 21.28
N GLY A 408 -8.03 5.75 20.19
CA GLY A 408 -6.59 5.51 20.23
C GLY A 408 -6.25 4.05 20.50
N TRP A 409 -5.05 3.82 21.07
CA TRP A 409 -4.51 2.47 21.29
C TRP A 409 -5.03 1.80 22.57
N PHE A 410 -5.49 2.57 23.55
CA PHE A 410 -5.82 2.06 24.89
C PHE A 410 -7.28 1.61 24.95
N ASP A 411 -7.51 0.40 25.45
CA ASP A 411 -8.84 -0.23 25.50
C ASP A 411 -9.69 0.13 26.73
N GLY A 412 -9.14 0.95 27.65
CA GLY A 412 -9.79 1.36 28.88
C GLY A 412 -9.51 0.46 30.10
N ASN A 413 -8.92 -0.72 29.93
CA ASN A 413 -8.60 -1.62 31.04
C ASN A 413 -7.23 -1.31 31.66
N PRO A 414 -7.15 -0.89 32.94
CA PRO A 414 -5.89 -0.44 33.54
C PRO A 414 -4.80 -1.53 33.60
N ALA A 415 -5.16 -2.82 33.59
CA ALA A 415 -4.18 -3.92 33.54
C ALA A 415 -3.38 -3.95 32.22
N ARG A 416 -3.90 -3.31 31.16
CA ARG A 416 -3.31 -3.24 29.82
C ARG A 416 -2.74 -1.85 29.51
N LEU A 417 -2.73 -0.94 30.48
CA LEU A 417 -2.17 0.41 30.30
C LEU A 417 -0.63 0.40 30.23
N TRP A 418 0.01 -0.47 31.03
CA TRP A 418 1.46 -0.58 31.05
C TRP A 418 1.92 -2.04 31.11
N PRO A 419 1.63 -2.84 30.07
CA PRO A 419 2.05 -4.22 29.99
C PRO A 419 3.57 -4.29 29.78
N HIS A 420 4.19 -5.40 30.21
CA HIS A 420 5.54 -5.72 29.76
C HIS A 420 5.56 -5.89 28.22
N PRO A 421 6.65 -5.50 27.54
CA PRO A 421 6.81 -5.80 26.11
C PRO A 421 6.87 -7.31 25.87
N PRO A 422 6.59 -7.80 24.65
CA PRO A 422 6.48 -9.23 24.34
C PRO A 422 7.66 -10.08 24.83
N GLU A 423 8.90 -9.66 24.58
CA GLU A 423 10.12 -10.39 24.98
C GLU A 423 10.26 -10.52 26.51
N ALA A 424 9.80 -9.53 27.28
CA ALA A 424 9.79 -9.62 28.74
C ALA A 424 8.58 -10.42 29.25
N LEU A 425 7.43 -10.32 28.59
CA LEU A 425 6.18 -10.94 29.03
C LEU A 425 6.15 -12.45 28.76
N ALA A 426 6.70 -12.88 27.63
CA ALA A 426 6.69 -14.26 27.15
C ALA A 426 7.30 -15.27 28.14
N PRO A 427 8.53 -15.09 28.68
CA PRO A 427 9.10 -16.01 29.67
C PRO A 427 8.22 -16.21 30.93
N ARG A 428 7.50 -15.16 31.36
CA ARG A 428 6.61 -15.23 32.53
C ARG A 428 5.37 -16.07 32.26
N TYR A 429 4.77 -15.93 31.08
CA TYR A 429 3.67 -16.80 30.66
C TYR A 429 4.12 -18.25 30.51
N VAL A 430 5.28 -18.48 29.92
CA VAL A 430 5.86 -19.82 29.76
C VAL A 430 6.10 -20.48 31.12
N ASP A 431 6.72 -19.78 32.08
CA ASP A 431 6.92 -20.28 33.45
C ASP A 431 5.59 -20.59 34.16
N ALA A 432 4.62 -19.66 34.08
CA ALA A 432 3.29 -19.83 34.68
C ALA A 432 2.51 -21.02 34.10
N MET A 433 2.76 -21.39 32.85
CA MET A 433 2.13 -22.53 32.17
C MET A 433 2.90 -23.85 32.35
N GLY A 434 4.02 -23.86 33.09
CA GLY A 434 4.79 -25.05 33.42
C GLY A 434 5.96 -25.35 32.47
N GLY A 435 6.51 -24.34 31.80
CA GLY A 435 7.67 -24.44 30.92
C GLY A 435 7.34 -24.53 29.42
N ILE A 436 8.35 -24.31 28.58
CA ILE A 436 8.17 -24.15 27.12
C ILE A 436 7.60 -25.42 26.46
N ASP A 437 8.10 -26.60 26.83
CA ASP A 437 7.59 -27.87 26.31
C ASP A 437 6.09 -28.03 26.60
N ARG A 438 5.67 -27.63 27.82
CA ARG A 438 4.27 -27.68 28.21
C ARG A 438 3.41 -26.72 27.41
N VAL A 439 3.90 -25.51 27.12
CA VAL A 439 3.22 -24.55 26.23
C VAL A 439 3.07 -25.12 24.83
N VAL A 440 4.11 -25.74 24.28
CA VAL A 440 4.07 -26.38 22.95
C VAL A 440 3.09 -27.55 22.93
N GLU A 441 3.01 -28.37 23.97
CA GLU A 441 1.98 -29.41 24.10
C GLU A 441 0.55 -28.85 24.12
N LEU A 442 0.33 -27.76 24.87
CA LEU A 442 -0.97 -27.08 24.90
C LEU A 442 -1.33 -26.49 23.54
N ALA A 443 -0.36 -25.88 22.86
CA ALA A 443 -0.53 -25.36 21.51
C ALA A 443 -0.83 -26.48 20.51
N ARG A 444 -0.16 -27.64 20.63
CA ARG A 444 -0.44 -28.80 19.78
C ARG A 444 -1.86 -29.29 19.97
N LYS A 445 -2.32 -29.39 21.22
CA LYS A 445 -3.71 -29.75 21.51
C LYS A 445 -4.71 -28.75 20.90
N ALA A 446 -4.42 -27.45 20.96
CA ALA A 446 -5.25 -26.42 20.33
C ALA A 446 -5.26 -26.57 18.80
N PHE A 447 -4.09 -26.76 18.20
CA PHE A 447 -3.93 -27.01 16.76
C PHE A 447 -4.72 -28.24 16.30
N ASP A 448 -4.57 -29.38 16.99
CA ASP A 448 -5.26 -30.63 16.65
C ASP A 448 -6.79 -30.52 16.80
N ALA A 449 -7.26 -29.61 17.67
CA ALA A 449 -8.67 -29.28 17.83
C ALA A 449 -9.19 -28.23 16.82
N GLY A 450 -8.31 -27.65 16.00
CA GLY A 450 -8.64 -26.60 15.03
C GLY A 450 -8.71 -25.18 15.60
N ASP A 451 -8.33 -24.96 16.86
CA ASP A 451 -8.26 -23.63 17.47
C ASP A 451 -6.92 -22.96 17.16
N PHE A 452 -6.71 -22.65 15.89
CA PHE A 452 -5.45 -22.12 15.37
C PHE A 452 -5.13 -20.73 15.94
N ARG A 453 -6.14 -19.92 16.25
CA ARG A 453 -5.96 -18.59 16.85
C ARG A 453 -5.39 -18.71 18.27
N TRP A 454 -5.89 -19.66 19.05
CA TRP A 454 -5.33 -19.93 20.38
C TRP A 454 -3.95 -20.58 20.30
N ALA A 455 -3.75 -21.54 19.40
CA ALA A 455 -2.43 -22.12 19.17
C ALA A 455 -1.38 -21.04 18.84
N ALA A 456 -1.70 -20.11 17.93
CA ALA A 456 -0.82 -19.00 17.59
C ALA A 456 -0.49 -18.11 18.80
N THR A 457 -1.47 -17.84 19.68
CA THR A 457 -1.25 -17.06 20.91
C THR A 457 -0.25 -17.73 21.85
N LEU A 458 -0.37 -19.04 22.05
CA LEU A 458 0.57 -19.80 22.87
C LEU A 458 1.97 -19.87 22.26
N LEU A 459 2.04 -20.05 20.94
CA LEU A 459 3.29 -20.20 20.21
C LEU A 459 4.06 -18.89 20.08
N ASP A 460 3.35 -17.76 19.99
CA ASP A 460 3.96 -16.43 20.06
C ASP A 460 4.72 -16.26 21.39
N HIS A 461 4.10 -16.56 22.53
CA HIS A 461 4.79 -16.56 23.82
C HIS A 461 5.93 -17.57 23.89
N ALA A 462 5.83 -18.73 23.25
CA ALA A 462 6.94 -19.69 23.21
C ALA A 462 8.14 -19.12 22.41
N ILE A 463 7.89 -18.54 21.24
CA ILE A 463 8.95 -17.97 20.37
C ILE A 463 9.59 -16.72 20.97
N PHE A 464 8.81 -15.84 21.61
CA PHE A 464 9.36 -14.67 22.28
C PHE A 464 10.08 -15.01 23.60
N ALA A 465 9.90 -16.22 24.14
CA ALA A 465 10.68 -16.71 25.29
C ALA A 465 11.95 -17.45 24.85
N ASP A 466 11.89 -18.25 23.78
CA ASP A 466 13.02 -18.94 23.16
C ASP A 466 12.80 -19.09 21.65
N SER A 467 13.38 -18.17 20.88
CA SER A 467 13.25 -18.13 19.43
C SER A 467 13.94 -19.30 18.71
N GLY A 468 14.79 -20.05 19.42
CA GLY A 468 15.50 -21.22 18.93
C GLY A 468 14.75 -22.54 19.13
N HIS A 469 13.62 -22.55 19.84
CA HIS A 469 12.89 -23.78 20.16
C HIS A 469 12.25 -24.43 18.91
N ALA A 470 12.91 -25.47 18.38
CA ALA A 470 12.54 -26.09 17.10
C ALA A 470 11.08 -26.57 17.03
N GLY A 471 10.56 -27.17 18.10
CA GLY A 471 9.17 -27.65 18.15
C GLY A 471 8.14 -26.51 18.15
N ALA A 472 8.49 -25.36 18.72
CA ALA A 472 7.62 -24.19 18.72
C ALA A 472 7.61 -23.52 17.34
N ARG A 473 8.79 -23.35 16.73
CA ARG A 473 8.92 -22.77 15.37
C ARG A 473 8.13 -23.56 14.34
N ALA A 474 8.32 -24.88 14.31
CA ALA A 474 7.63 -25.76 13.37
C ALA A 474 6.10 -25.73 13.57
N LEU A 475 5.63 -25.86 14.81
CA LEU A 475 4.19 -25.82 15.08
C LEU A 475 3.58 -24.44 14.83
N TYR A 476 4.32 -23.36 15.06
CA TYR A 476 3.85 -22.01 14.77
C TYR A 476 3.73 -21.79 13.26
N ALA A 477 4.72 -22.20 12.48
CA ALA A 477 4.64 -22.18 11.03
C ALA A 477 3.42 -22.97 10.52
N ASP A 478 3.24 -24.22 10.97
CA ASP A 478 2.06 -25.04 10.63
C ASP A 478 0.74 -24.31 11.00
N THR A 479 0.69 -23.65 12.15
CA THR A 479 -0.49 -22.92 12.63
C THR A 479 -0.80 -21.72 11.76
N LEU A 480 0.22 -20.94 11.39
CA LEU A 480 0.07 -19.79 10.50
C LEU A 480 -0.35 -20.24 9.09
N GLU A 481 0.16 -21.35 8.57
CA GLU A 481 -0.30 -21.92 7.30
C GLU A 481 -1.80 -22.25 7.33
N GLN A 482 -2.30 -22.88 8.39
CA GLN A 482 -3.75 -23.19 8.51
C GLN A 482 -4.60 -21.91 8.57
N LEU A 483 -4.15 -20.89 9.31
CA LEU A 483 -4.81 -19.57 9.32
C LEU A 483 -4.81 -18.92 7.92
N ALA A 484 -3.72 -19.05 7.18
CA ALA A 484 -3.60 -18.56 5.80
C ALA A 484 -4.54 -19.28 4.83
N TYR A 485 -4.74 -20.59 5.01
CA TYR A 485 -5.64 -21.39 4.18
C TYR A 485 -7.11 -21.06 4.45
N GLY A 486 -7.44 -20.70 5.69
CA GLY A 486 -8.79 -20.25 6.08
C GLY A 486 -9.11 -18.80 5.69
N ALA A 487 -8.11 -17.97 5.37
CA ALA A 487 -8.31 -16.54 5.15
C ALA A 487 -8.97 -16.23 3.79
N GLU A 488 -10.10 -15.51 3.81
CA GLU A 488 -10.68 -14.86 2.63
C GLU A 488 -9.86 -13.61 2.21
N ASN A 489 -9.26 -12.93 3.17
CA ASN A 489 -8.44 -11.74 2.92
C ASN A 489 -7.05 -12.13 2.42
N ALA A 490 -6.68 -11.63 1.24
CA ALA A 490 -5.41 -11.95 0.59
C ALA A 490 -4.20 -11.44 1.38
N THR A 491 -4.29 -10.24 1.96
CA THR A 491 -3.18 -9.66 2.72
C THR A 491 -2.95 -10.42 4.03
N TRP A 492 -4.00 -10.88 4.70
CA TRP A 492 -3.91 -11.74 5.88
C TRP A 492 -3.24 -13.06 5.54
N ARG A 493 -3.66 -13.71 4.44
CA ARG A 493 -3.01 -14.91 3.93
C ARG A 493 -1.51 -14.68 3.76
N ASN A 494 -1.12 -13.59 3.10
CA ASN A 494 0.28 -13.27 2.83
C ASN A 494 1.07 -12.98 4.12
N PHE A 495 0.49 -12.27 5.09
CA PHE A 495 1.11 -12.04 6.41
C PHE A 495 1.37 -13.37 7.13
N PHE A 496 0.39 -14.25 7.18
CA PHE A 496 0.52 -15.55 7.84
C PHE A 496 1.57 -16.44 7.16
N LEU A 497 1.56 -16.55 5.82
CA LEU A 497 2.54 -17.33 5.08
C LEU A 497 3.96 -16.74 5.17
N SER A 498 4.09 -15.41 5.20
CA SER A 498 5.37 -14.73 5.40
C SER A 498 5.95 -15.03 6.77
N GLY A 499 5.11 -14.96 7.82
CA GLY A 499 5.52 -15.35 9.17
C GLY A 499 5.92 -16.81 9.27
N ALA A 500 5.15 -17.72 8.66
CA ALA A 500 5.50 -19.14 8.59
C ALA A 500 6.86 -19.36 7.89
N THR A 501 7.09 -18.66 6.78
CA THR A 501 8.35 -18.73 6.03
C THR A 501 9.53 -18.25 6.88
N GLU A 502 9.43 -17.12 7.59
CA GLU A 502 10.54 -16.64 8.43
C GLU A 502 10.78 -17.52 9.68
N LEU A 503 9.74 -18.19 10.19
CA LEU A 503 9.88 -19.20 11.25
C LEU A 503 10.63 -20.45 10.77
N LEU A 504 10.58 -20.78 9.48
CA LEU A 504 11.24 -21.96 8.93
C LEU A 504 12.62 -21.64 8.34
N ASP A 505 12.71 -20.60 7.52
CA ASP A 505 13.88 -20.29 6.69
C ASP A 505 14.70 -19.09 7.22
N GLY A 506 14.15 -18.36 8.18
CA GLY A 506 14.75 -17.15 8.74
C GLY A 506 14.31 -15.87 8.03
N ASN A 507 14.76 -14.73 8.56
CA ASN A 507 14.38 -13.40 8.07
C ASN A 507 14.86 -13.18 6.63
N PHE A 508 13.91 -12.98 5.71
CA PHE A 508 14.18 -12.76 4.28
C PHE A 508 14.33 -11.27 3.90
N GLY A 509 14.19 -10.37 4.88
CA GLY A 509 14.37 -8.93 4.73
C GLY A 509 13.23 -8.23 3.99
N THR A 510 13.56 -7.10 3.36
CA THR A 510 12.60 -6.27 2.61
C THR A 510 12.71 -6.55 1.12
N ALA A 511 11.56 -6.72 0.44
CA ALA A 511 11.52 -6.79 -1.01
C ALA A 511 12.12 -5.52 -1.62
N THR A 512 12.90 -5.68 -2.68
CA THR A 512 13.67 -4.56 -3.25
C THR A 512 12.71 -3.49 -3.77
N GLN A 513 12.78 -2.28 -3.21
CA GLN A 513 12.29 -1.06 -3.85
C GLN A 513 13.47 -0.12 -3.99
N ALA A 514 13.79 0.29 -5.21
CA ALA A 514 14.81 1.28 -5.44
C ALA A 514 14.34 2.61 -4.83
N THR A 515 15.18 3.26 -4.03
CA THR A 515 14.93 4.64 -3.61
C THR A 515 14.80 5.50 -4.86
N SER A 516 13.63 6.10 -5.08
CA SER A 516 13.37 6.91 -6.28
C SER A 516 14.14 8.24 -6.21
N PRO A 517 15.10 8.48 -7.12
CA PRO A 517 15.83 9.76 -7.14
C PRO A 517 14.90 10.95 -7.40
N THR A 518 13.85 10.75 -8.21
CA THR A 518 12.87 11.79 -8.48
C THR A 518 12.07 12.12 -7.22
N MET A 519 11.61 11.13 -6.44
CA MET A 519 10.93 11.41 -5.16
C MET A 519 11.85 12.15 -4.17
N LEU A 520 13.11 11.71 -4.05
CA LEU A 520 14.09 12.41 -3.21
C LEU A 520 14.29 13.87 -3.66
N SER A 521 14.33 14.12 -4.97
CA SER A 521 14.47 15.48 -5.49
C SER A 521 13.25 16.37 -5.23
N GLN A 522 12.08 15.80 -4.92
CA GLN A 522 10.88 16.56 -4.58
C GLN A 522 10.80 16.97 -3.11
N LEU A 523 11.61 16.36 -2.23
CA LEU A 523 11.66 16.76 -0.83
C LEU A 523 11.91 18.26 -0.68
N THR A 524 11.16 18.92 0.20
CA THR A 524 11.46 20.29 0.65
C THR A 524 12.64 20.25 1.63
N PRO A 525 13.38 21.37 1.82
CA PRO A 525 14.38 21.46 2.88
C PRO A 525 13.83 21.01 4.25
N GLU A 526 12.62 21.44 4.59
CA GLU A 526 11.93 21.06 5.82
C GLU A 526 11.73 19.55 5.95
N GLN A 527 11.27 18.86 4.90
CA GLN A 527 11.10 17.40 4.94
C GLN A 527 12.44 16.66 5.06
N ILE A 528 13.51 17.20 4.47
CA ILE A 528 14.86 16.65 4.66
C ILE A 528 15.29 16.83 6.13
N PHE A 529 15.02 17.99 6.73
CA PHE A 529 15.31 18.23 8.14
C PHE A 529 14.48 17.35 9.08
N ASP A 530 13.20 17.13 8.79
CA ASP A 530 12.36 16.17 9.51
C ASP A 530 12.96 14.75 9.44
N SER A 531 13.40 14.31 8.26
CA SER A 531 14.06 13.01 8.09
C SER A 531 15.36 12.90 8.90
N LEU A 532 16.17 13.96 8.95
CA LEU A 532 17.35 14.01 9.80
C LEU A 532 16.98 14.00 11.29
N ALA A 533 15.95 14.74 11.69
CA ALA A 533 15.50 14.83 13.07
C ALA A 533 14.99 13.47 13.60
N ILE A 534 14.24 12.73 12.79
CA ILE A 534 13.75 11.37 13.11
C ILE A 534 14.91 10.40 13.38
N ARG A 535 16.06 10.61 12.71
CA ARG A 535 17.24 9.75 12.82
C ARG A 535 18.16 10.10 13.98
N VAL A 536 17.94 11.21 14.69
CA VAL A 536 18.79 11.57 15.83
C VAL A 536 18.65 10.54 16.95
N ASP A 537 19.76 9.91 17.31
CA ASP A 537 19.87 9.17 18.58
C ASP A 537 19.93 10.18 19.73
N GLY A 538 18.78 10.40 20.35
CA GLY A 538 18.61 11.32 21.48
C GLY A 538 19.56 11.02 22.64
N PRO A 539 19.60 9.79 23.19
CA PRO A 539 20.53 9.40 24.24
C PRO A 539 22.02 9.67 23.93
N ARG A 540 22.47 9.50 22.69
CA ARG A 540 23.87 9.81 22.30
C ARG A 540 24.14 11.30 22.10
N SER A 541 23.10 12.13 22.01
CA SER A 541 23.19 13.54 21.65
C SER A 541 22.61 14.52 22.68
N TRP A 542 22.07 14.03 23.81
CA TRP A 542 21.38 14.88 24.78
C TRP A 542 22.23 15.94 25.49
N ASP A 543 23.56 15.74 25.52
CA ASP A 543 24.54 16.66 26.09
C ASP A 543 25.14 17.60 25.02
N LEU A 544 24.75 17.43 23.75
CA LEU A 544 25.20 18.29 22.66
C LEU A 544 24.40 19.59 22.63
N ASP A 545 25.09 20.67 22.30
CA ASP A 545 24.52 21.98 22.02
C ASP A 545 25.12 22.52 20.72
N LEU A 546 24.51 22.14 19.60
CA LEU A 546 24.97 22.51 18.26
C LEU A 546 23.98 23.48 17.61
N THR A 547 24.51 24.57 17.07
CA THR A 547 23.76 25.48 16.19
C THR A 547 24.37 25.44 14.79
N ILE A 548 23.56 25.04 13.82
CA ILE A 548 23.96 24.86 12.43
C ILE A 548 23.15 25.85 11.59
N ASP A 549 23.81 26.82 10.96
CA ASP A 549 23.18 27.63 9.93
C ASP A 549 23.34 26.94 8.57
N LEU A 550 22.24 26.76 7.85
CA LEU A 550 22.16 26.09 6.56
C LEU A 550 21.53 27.02 5.53
N ALA A 551 22.33 27.49 4.59
CA ALA A 551 21.91 28.39 3.53
C ALA A 551 21.78 27.65 2.19
N PHE A 552 20.67 27.82 1.49
CA PHE A 552 20.45 27.35 0.13
C PHE A 552 20.50 28.55 -0.83
N THR A 553 21.52 28.59 -1.68
CA THR A 553 21.78 29.78 -2.51
C THR A 553 20.84 29.89 -3.72
N ASP A 554 20.40 28.77 -4.30
CA ASP A 554 19.38 28.72 -5.36
C ASP A 554 18.01 29.24 -4.88
N LEU A 555 17.63 28.88 -3.65
CA LEU A 555 16.36 29.23 -3.03
C LEU A 555 16.41 30.58 -2.27
N ALA A 556 17.59 31.19 -2.16
CA ALA A 556 17.84 32.43 -1.39
C ALA A 556 17.24 32.39 0.04
N VAL A 557 17.36 31.24 0.71
CA VAL A 557 16.80 30.97 2.04
C VAL A 557 17.88 30.42 2.97
N ASN A 558 17.78 30.77 4.25
CA ASN A 558 18.57 30.19 5.32
C ASN A 558 17.67 29.56 6.39
N TYR A 559 18.15 28.46 6.96
CA TYR A 559 17.58 27.78 8.10
C TYR A 559 18.61 27.75 9.23
N ARG A 560 18.11 27.84 10.46
CA ARG A 560 18.90 27.56 11.65
C ARG A 560 18.40 26.26 12.26
N LEU A 561 19.28 25.28 12.33
CA LEU A 561 19.08 24.00 12.99
C LEU A 561 19.75 24.06 14.36
N THR A 562 19.07 23.56 15.38
CA THR A 562 19.60 23.43 16.74
C THR A 562 19.42 22.00 17.23
N LEU A 563 20.53 21.33 17.56
CA LEU A 563 20.52 20.04 18.24
C LEU A 563 20.78 20.30 19.73
N ARG A 564 19.75 20.12 20.56
CA ARG A 564 19.82 20.29 22.02
C ARG A 564 18.90 19.30 22.70
N ASN A 565 19.31 18.77 23.85
CA ASN A 565 18.54 17.77 24.60
C ASN A 565 18.16 16.54 23.75
N GLY A 566 18.98 16.21 22.75
CA GLY A 566 18.77 15.06 21.87
C GLY A 566 17.69 15.30 20.81
N VAL A 567 17.30 16.56 20.60
CA VAL A 567 16.26 16.94 19.65
C VAL A 567 16.83 17.92 18.63
N LEU A 568 16.64 17.63 17.35
CA LEU A 568 16.91 18.55 16.27
C LEU A 568 15.66 19.39 15.97
N VAL A 569 15.78 20.70 16.09
CA VAL A 569 14.73 21.66 15.71
C VAL A 569 15.28 22.55 14.60
N TYR A 570 14.46 22.87 13.61
CA TYR A 570 14.82 23.81 12.56
C TYR A 570 13.83 24.98 12.52
N ARG A 571 14.30 26.13 12.02
CA ARG A 571 13.45 27.27 11.68
C ARG A 571 14.05 28.02 10.50
N LYS A 572 13.18 28.57 9.65
CA LYS A 572 13.58 29.56 8.65
C LYS A 572 14.00 30.83 9.38
N ALA A 573 15.26 31.25 9.20
CA ALA A 573 15.84 32.40 9.89
C ALA A 573 17.02 32.96 9.08
N ALA A 574 17.31 34.26 9.22
CA ALA A 574 18.54 34.82 8.64
C ALA A 574 19.77 34.12 9.23
N ALA A 575 20.81 33.96 8.42
CA ALA A 575 22.09 33.43 8.91
C ALA A 575 22.67 34.40 9.94
N GLU A 576 23.17 33.87 11.05
CA GLU A 576 23.85 34.64 12.09
C GLU A 576 25.13 33.88 12.48
N PRO A 577 26.17 33.91 11.61
CA PRO A 577 27.36 33.09 11.76
C PRO A 577 28.14 33.33 13.07
N ALA A 578 27.94 34.48 13.71
CA ALA A 578 28.56 34.81 14.99
C ALA A 578 28.06 33.94 16.16
N THR A 579 26.86 33.36 16.04
CA THR A 579 26.25 32.50 17.07
C THR A 579 26.08 31.05 16.60
N ALA A 580 26.38 30.76 15.33
CA ALA A 580 26.38 29.40 14.81
C ALA A 580 27.68 28.67 15.18
N THR A 581 27.57 27.40 15.58
CA THR A 581 28.72 26.51 15.73
C THR A 581 29.37 26.24 14.37
N VAL A 582 28.53 26.04 13.35
CA VAL A 582 28.95 25.81 11.96
C VAL A 582 27.94 26.42 11.01
N THR A 583 28.42 26.97 9.90
CA THR A 583 27.60 27.45 8.80
C THR A 583 27.91 26.64 7.54
N VAL A 584 26.87 26.11 6.92
CA VAL A 584 26.93 25.30 5.70
C VAL A 584 26.15 26.03 4.61
N GLU A 585 26.85 26.44 3.55
CA GLU A 585 26.24 26.98 2.35
C GLU A 585 26.17 25.89 1.29
N LEU A 586 24.98 25.71 0.71
CA LEU A 586 24.65 24.72 -0.29
C LEU A 586 24.16 25.43 -1.55
N ASP A 587 24.58 24.95 -2.71
CA ASP A 587 24.06 25.46 -3.98
C ASP A 587 22.59 25.12 -4.19
N SER A 588 22.14 23.99 -3.63
CA SER A 588 20.80 23.43 -3.81
C SER A 588 20.40 22.45 -2.72
N LYS A 589 19.10 22.14 -2.64
CA LYS A 589 18.57 21.07 -1.78
C LYS A 589 19.13 19.68 -2.13
N SER A 590 19.43 19.43 -3.41
CA SER A 590 20.04 18.17 -3.85
C SER A 590 21.44 17.95 -3.26
N ARG A 591 22.15 19.05 -3.00
CA ARG A 591 23.45 18.99 -2.34
C ARG A 591 23.35 18.60 -0.88
N LEU A 592 22.28 19.01 -0.18
CA LEU A 592 22.02 18.54 1.19
C LEU A 592 21.81 17.02 1.22
N LEU A 593 21.01 16.48 0.29
CA LEU A 593 20.75 15.04 0.22
C LEU A 593 22.04 14.24 0.01
N THR A 594 22.88 14.65 -0.94
CA THR A 594 24.18 13.99 -1.17
C THR A 594 25.13 14.13 0.02
N ALA A 595 25.14 15.28 0.70
CA ALA A 595 25.92 15.47 1.93
C ALA A 595 25.44 14.59 3.09
N ALA A 596 24.12 14.46 3.27
CA ALA A 596 23.53 13.57 4.27
C ALA A 596 23.87 12.09 4.01
N LEU A 597 24.11 11.72 2.76
CA LEU A 597 24.62 10.40 2.35
C LEU A 597 26.16 10.28 2.45
N GLY A 598 26.84 11.26 3.02
CA GLY A 598 28.28 11.23 3.28
C GLY A 598 29.17 11.90 2.23
N ASP A 599 28.60 12.42 1.13
CA ASP A 599 29.38 13.15 0.12
C ASP A 599 29.64 14.60 0.55
N PHE A 600 30.76 14.84 1.23
CA PHE A 600 31.27 16.19 1.54
C PHE A 600 32.33 16.69 0.54
N ALA A 601 32.72 15.87 -0.44
CA ALA A 601 33.83 16.16 -1.34
C ALA A 601 33.39 16.86 -2.63
N SER A 602 32.16 16.58 -3.09
CA SER A 602 31.58 17.25 -4.26
C SER A 602 31.42 18.75 -4.05
N THR A 603 31.57 19.51 -5.13
CA THR A 603 31.36 20.97 -5.18
C THR A 603 29.93 21.36 -4.79
N GLY A 604 29.68 22.66 -4.60
CA GLY A 604 28.35 23.13 -4.21
C GLY A 604 28.09 23.14 -2.71
N LEU A 605 29.07 22.75 -1.89
CA LEU A 605 29.02 22.80 -0.44
C LEU A 605 30.22 23.59 0.10
N LYS A 606 29.96 24.62 0.92
CA LYS A 606 30.98 25.37 1.65
C LYS A 606 30.68 25.32 3.14
N ILE A 607 31.71 25.03 3.93
CA ILE A 607 31.61 24.99 5.40
C ILE A 607 32.51 26.06 5.99
N SER A 608 31.95 26.90 6.85
CA SER A 608 32.66 27.83 7.72
C SER A 608 32.30 27.57 9.20
N GLY A 609 33.19 27.95 10.12
CA GLY A 609 33.07 27.58 11.54
C GLY A 609 33.65 26.20 11.87
N ASP A 610 33.08 25.52 12.87
CA ASP A 610 33.58 24.24 13.38
C ASP A 610 33.12 23.05 12.51
N ARG A 611 34.03 22.50 11.71
CA ARG A 611 33.75 21.32 10.87
C ARG A 611 33.53 20.05 11.69
N GLU A 612 34.09 19.97 12.89
CA GLU A 612 33.92 18.81 13.76
C GLU A 612 32.51 18.74 14.35
N ALA A 613 31.86 19.89 14.55
CA ALA A 613 30.46 19.97 14.94
C ALA A 613 29.54 19.27 13.91
N LEU A 614 29.79 19.46 12.61
CA LEU A 614 29.02 18.78 11.56
C LEU A 614 29.23 17.26 11.58
N ARG A 615 30.47 16.79 11.79
CA ARG A 615 30.75 15.35 11.96
C ARG A 615 30.10 14.78 13.20
N THR A 616 30.10 15.54 14.30
CA THR A 616 29.44 15.16 15.55
C THR A 616 27.94 15.02 15.34
N PHE A 617 27.30 15.96 14.65
CA PHE A 617 25.89 15.88 14.28
C PHE A 617 25.58 14.63 13.44
N LEU A 618 26.36 14.37 12.39
CA LEU A 618 26.15 13.20 11.54
C LEU A 618 26.42 11.89 12.29
N GLY A 619 27.38 11.90 13.21
CA GLY A 619 27.75 10.74 14.01
C GLY A 619 26.68 10.30 15.01
N VAL A 620 25.70 11.16 15.32
CA VAL A 620 24.55 10.84 16.19
C VAL A 620 23.28 10.52 15.40
N LEU A 621 23.35 10.36 14.08
CA LEU A 621 22.23 9.88 13.27
C LEU A 621 22.30 8.35 13.16
N ASP A 622 21.19 7.68 13.41
CA ASP A 622 21.04 6.24 13.18
C ASP A 622 20.70 5.94 11.72
N GLU A 623 21.08 4.74 11.30
CA GLU A 623 20.68 4.16 10.01
C GLU A 623 19.48 3.23 10.24
N PRO A 624 18.39 3.37 9.45
CA PRO A 624 17.25 2.46 9.55
C PRO A 624 17.64 1.02 9.21
N ASP A 625 17.13 0.05 9.96
CA ASP A 625 17.28 -1.38 9.63
C ASP A 625 16.15 -1.83 8.69
N PRO A 626 16.41 -2.13 7.40
CA PRO A 626 15.40 -2.65 6.49
C PRO A 626 15.11 -4.15 6.72
N GLY A 627 15.83 -4.82 7.61
CA GLY A 627 15.77 -6.25 7.86
C GLY A 627 15.31 -6.62 9.26
N PHE A 628 14.62 -5.74 9.99
CA PHE A 628 14.19 -6.05 11.36
C PHE A 628 13.28 -7.28 11.43
N ASN A 629 13.37 -8.02 12.54
CA ASN A 629 12.54 -9.20 12.80
C ASN A 629 11.09 -8.80 13.08
N ILE A 630 10.14 -9.65 12.65
CA ILE A 630 8.70 -9.44 12.88
C ILE A 630 8.15 -10.55 13.80
N VAL A 631 8.36 -11.81 13.42
CA VAL A 631 7.79 -12.99 14.13
C VAL A 631 8.72 -13.59 15.18
N THR A 632 9.86 -12.96 15.44
CA THR A 632 10.81 -13.31 16.50
C THR A 632 11.33 -12.03 17.16
N PRO A 633 11.86 -12.09 18.40
CA PRO A 633 12.57 -10.96 19.03
C PRO A 633 13.69 -10.39 18.17
#